data_AF-A0A3B9SZA2-F1
#
_entry.id   AF-A0A3B9SZA2-F1
#
_cell.length_a   1.000
_cell.length_b   1.000
_cell.length_c   1.000
_cell.angle_alpha   90.00
_cell.angle_beta   90.00
_cell.angle_gamma   90.00
#
_symmetry.space_group_name_H-M   'P 1'
#
loop_
_entity.id
_entity.type
_entity.pdbx_description
1 polymer ?
#
loop_
_entity_poly.entity_id
_entity_poly.type
_entity_poly.pdbx_seq_one_letter_code
_entity_poly.pdbx_strand_id
1 'polypeptide(L)' 'MDAIWNTLYDAAKAALNPRKVSEYVTCGEVSAAILSKSGKIYTGVCVDTCSTLGICAERSA' A
#
# COMPACT_ATOMS: atom_id res chain seq x y z
N MET A 1 7.14 -13.46 16.59
CA MET A 1 6.57 -12.29 15.88
C MET A 1 5.22 -12.04 16.50
N ASP A 2 4.94 -10.85 17.02
CA ASP A 2 3.64 -10.54 17.63
C ASP A 2 2.51 -10.72 16.62
N ALA A 3 1.34 -11.17 17.07
CA ALA A 3 0.19 -11.47 16.21
C ALA A 3 -0.24 -10.28 15.33
N ILE A 4 -0.03 -9.04 15.80
CA ILE A 4 -0.35 -7.83 15.06
C ILE A 4 0.43 -7.69 13.75
N TRP A 5 1.67 -8.18 13.69
CA TRP A 5 2.48 -8.11 12.47
C TRP A 5 1.94 -9.03 11.38
N ASN A 6 1.39 -10.20 11.75
CA ASN A 6 0.71 -11.08 10.80
C ASN A 6 -0.56 -10.41 10.28
N THR A 7 -1.36 -9.79 11.16
CA THR A 7 -2.56 -9.06 10.74
C THR A 7 -2.24 -7.92 9.78
N LEU A 8 -1.21 -7.13 10.07
CA LEU A 8 -0.78 -6.03 9.19
C LEU A 8 -0.24 -6.56 7.86
N TYR A 9 0.55 -7.63 7.89
CA TYR A 9 1.05 -8.28 6.69
C TYR A 9 -0.08 -8.80 5.80
N ASP A 10 -1.05 -9.52 6.38
CA ASP A 10 -2.20 -10.07 5.65
C ASP A 10 -3.08 -8.94 5.08
N ALA A 11 -3.28 -7.85 5.83
CA ALA A 11 -4.01 -6.68 5.35
C ALA A 11 -3.30 -5.99 4.17
N ALA A 12 -1.97 -5.79 4.26
CA ALA A 12 -1.20 -5.23 3.15
C ALA A 12 -1.26 -6.17 1.94
N LYS A 13 -1.06 -7.47 2.14
CA LYS A 13 -1.11 -8.49 1.08
C LYS A 13 -2.47 -8.55 0.38
N ALA A 14 -3.57 -8.34 1.11
CA ALA A 14 -4.91 -8.27 0.53
C ALA A 14 -5.12 -7.00 -0.31
N ALA A 15 -4.43 -5.90 0.00
CA ALA A 15 -4.49 -4.65 -0.76
C ALA A 15 -3.59 -4.67 -2.01
N LEU A 16 -2.58 -5.53 -2.05
CA LEU A 16 -1.67 -5.70 -3.20
C LEU A 16 -2.47 -6.09 -4.46
N ASN A 17 -2.39 -5.25 -5.48
CA ASN A 17 -3.10 -5.48 -6.75
C ASN A 17 -2.38 -4.77 -7.89
N PRO A 18 -1.25 -5.33 -8.38
CA PRO A 18 -0.40 -4.73 -9.39
C PRO A 18 -1.16 -4.58 -10.71
N ARG A 19 -1.18 -3.37 -11.26
CA ARG A 19 -1.85 -3.08 -12.53
C ARG A 19 -1.23 -1.90 -13.25
N LYS A 20 -1.24 -1.96 -14.57
CA LYS A 20 -0.91 -0.85 -15.45
C LYS A 20 -2.17 -0.06 -15.78
N VAL A 21 -2.20 1.21 -15.43
CA VAL A 21 -3.36 2.10 -15.66
C VAL A 21 -3.25 2.78 -17.02
N SER A 22 -2.04 3.19 -17.40
CA SER A 22 -1.75 3.79 -18.70
C SER A 22 -0.31 3.49 -19.12
N GLU A 23 0.15 4.03 -20.24
CA GLU A 23 1.56 3.92 -20.66
C GLU A 23 2.54 4.44 -19.60
N TYR A 24 2.14 5.47 -18.84
CA TYR A 24 3.00 6.20 -17.89
C TYR A 24 2.65 6.00 -16.42
N VAL A 25 1.62 5.19 -16.12
CA VAL A 25 1.11 5.01 -14.75
C VAL A 25 0.94 3.53 -14.44
N THR A 26 1.62 3.07 -13.40
CA THR A 26 1.40 1.76 -12.75
C THR A 26 0.99 1.97 -11.30
N CYS A 27 0.25 1.02 -10.74
CA CYS A 27 -0.26 1.13 -9.38
C CYS A 27 -0.34 -0.25 -8.72
N GLY A 28 -0.26 -0.28 -7.40
CA GLY A 28 -0.53 -1.50 -6.62
C GLY A 28 0.57 -2.56 -6.65
N GLU A 29 1.77 -2.20 -7.12
CA GLU A 29 2.97 -3.05 -7.09
C GLU A 29 3.55 -3.17 -5.68
N VAL A 30 3.33 -2.14 -4.85
CA VAL A 30 3.64 -2.10 -3.42
C VAL A 30 2.37 -1.72 -2.65
N SER A 31 2.16 -2.37 -1.51
CA SER A 31 1.04 -2.13 -0.61
C SER A 31 1.54 -1.99 0.83
N ALA A 32 0.87 -1.16 1.63
CA ALA A 32 1.21 -0.94 3.03
C ALA A 32 -0.05 -1.05 3.90
N ALA A 33 0.16 -1.46 5.16
CA ALA A 33 -0.85 -1.42 6.21
C ALA A 33 -0.30 -0.71 7.45
N ILE A 34 -1.04 0.26 7.96
CA ILE A 34 -0.64 1.10 9.10
C ILE A 34 -1.67 0.95 10.23
N LEU A 35 -1.21 0.62 11.43
CA LEU A 35 -2.01 0.62 12.65
C LEU A 35 -1.97 1.99 13.31
N SER A 36 -3.12 2.63 13.48
CA SER A 36 -3.22 3.87 14.26
C SER A 36 -3.28 3.59 15.75
N LYS A 37 -3.03 4.62 16.57
CA LYS A 37 -3.22 4.56 18.03
C LYS A 37 -4.65 4.18 18.45
N SER A 38 -5.65 4.47 17.62
CA SER A 38 -7.05 4.09 17.89
C SER A 38 -7.36 2.62 17.56
N GLY A 39 -6.38 1.84 17.08
CA GLY A 39 -6.56 0.44 16.71
C GLY A 39 -7.12 0.24 15.29
N LYS A 40 -7.30 1.32 14.52
CA LYS A 40 -7.75 1.21 13.12
C LYS A 40 -6.58 0.88 12.22
N ILE A 41 -6.77 -0.08 11.33
CA ILE A 41 -5.82 -0.42 10.28
C ILE A 41 -6.22 0.34 9.02
N TYR A 42 -5.26 1.04 8.44
CA TYR A 42 -5.40 1.68 7.15
C TYR A 42 -4.52 0.96 6.14
N THR A 43 -5.00 0.82 4.91
CA THR A 43 -4.29 0.14 3.84
C THR A 43 -4.20 1.03 2.63
N GLY A 44 -3.03 1.04 1.99
CA GLY A 44 -2.76 1.85 0.81
C GLY A 44 -1.92 1.09 -0.20
N VAL A 45 -1.88 1.62 -1.41
CA VAL A 45 -1.07 1.10 -2.52
C VAL A 45 -0.23 2.21 -3.14
N CYS A 46 0.89 1.84 -3.76
CA CYS A 46 1.70 2.78 -4.52
C CYS A 46 1.00 3.22 -5.80
N VAL A 47 1.35 4.42 -6.24
CA VAL A 47 1.04 4.95 -7.56
C VAL A 47 2.35 5.42 -8.15
N ASP A 48 2.85 4.73 -9.16
CA ASP A 48 4.11 5.03 -9.80
C ASP A 48 3.87 5.73 -11.13
N THR A 49 4.49 6.90 -11.27
CA THR A 49 4.37 7.76 -12.44
C THR A 49 5.73 8.33 -12.83
N CYS A 50 5.83 8.86 -14.04
CA CYS A 50 7.04 9.56 -14.49
C CYS A 50 7.37 10.81 -13.66
N SER A 51 8.62 11.26 -13.75
CA SER A 51 9.09 12.56 -13.25
C SER A 51 8.83 12.80 -11.75
N THR A 52 9.03 11.78 -10.90
CA THR A 52 8.95 11.85 -9.43
C THR A 52 7.56 12.18 -8.84
N LEU A 53 6.51 12.11 -9.66
CA LEU A 53 5.13 12.38 -9.22
C LEU A 53 4.44 11.17 -8.54
N GLY A 54 5.18 10.07 -8.37
CA GLY A 54 4.68 8.88 -7.71
C GLY A 54 4.44 9.05 -6.21
N ILE A 55 3.61 8.17 -5.65
CA ILE A 55 3.22 8.14 -4.25
C ILE A 55 3.52 6.74 -3.69
N CYS A 56 4.33 6.68 -2.64
CA CYS A 56 4.59 5.43 -1.91
C CYS A 56 3.34 4.93 -1.19
N ALA A 57 3.21 3.61 -1.01
CA ALA A 57 2.01 2.99 -0.46
C ALA A 57 1.66 3.46 0.96
N GLU A 58 2.65 3.81 1.76
CA GLU A 58 2.53 4.30 3.14
C GLU A 58 1.87 5.67 3.21
N ARG A 59 2.03 6.51 2.18
CA ARG A 59 1.36 7.81 2.10
C ARG A 59 -0.12 7.66 1.71
N SER A 60 -0.46 6.59 1.00
CA SER A 60 -1.83 6.25 0.60
C SER A 60 -2.61 5.52 1.68
N ALA A 61 -1.92 4.96 2.68
CA ALA A 61 -2.50 4.26 3.83
C ALA A 61 -2.82 5.28 4.94
#